data_AF-A0A952Q7B9-F1
#
_entry.id   AF-A0A952Q7B9-F1
#
_cell.length_a   1.000
_cell.length_b   1.000
_cell.length_c   1.000
_cell.angle_alpha   90.00
_cell.angle_beta   90.00
_cell.angle_gamma   90.00
#
_symmetry.space_group_name_H-M   'P 1'
#
loop_
_entity.id
_entity.type
_entity.pdbx_description
1 polymer ?
#
loop_
_entity_poly.entity_id
_entity_poly.type
_entity_poly.pdbx_seq_one_letter_code
_entity_poly.pdbx_strand_id
1 'polypeptide(L)'
;MRIRILGAAGAVALSLTLAGCASPIESIIEPQTDAEITTDGEGGLMVETDTGSVQAGSSVELPADFPADHPVPAGRLVSAWASEGSWLLVFEDVALSEYERMLAHYTSSRYEEILRTASSNINDHQMAVYESTHWNVSVSWEDVRGGNLNYNVAAR
;
A
#
# COMPACT_ATOMS: atom_id res chain seq x y z
N MET A 1 45.97 24.14 -38.76
CA MET A 1 46.21 22.79 -38.19
C MET A 1 46.45 22.97 -36.69
N ARG A 2 45.61 22.57 -35.72
CA ARG A 2 44.39 21.75 -35.66
C ARG A 2 43.42 22.37 -34.65
N ILE A 3 42.13 22.30 -34.94
CA ILE A 3 41.00 22.59 -34.06
C ILE A 3 40.86 21.44 -33.05
N ARG A 4 40.58 21.76 -31.79
CA ARG A 4 39.95 20.83 -30.84
C ARG A 4 38.79 21.56 -30.13
N ILE A 5 37.58 21.29 -30.61
CA ILE A 5 36.31 21.52 -29.91
C ILE A 5 36.15 20.39 -28.88
N LEU A 6 35.55 20.67 -27.73
CA LEU A 6 34.69 19.81 -26.89
C LEU A 6 34.59 20.56 -25.54
N GLY A 7 33.52 21.27 -25.22
CA GLY A 7 32.19 20.70 -25.00
C GLY A 7 31.96 20.55 -23.49
N ALA A 8 32.00 21.65 -22.74
CA ALA A 8 31.61 21.66 -21.34
C ALA A 8 30.08 21.79 -21.29
N ALA A 9 29.40 20.65 -21.29
CA ALA A 9 27.98 20.57 -21.01
C ALA A 9 27.72 21.24 -19.66
N GLY A 10 26.88 22.28 -19.68
CA GLY A 10 26.50 23.03 -18.49
C GLY A 10 25.87 22.11 -17.46
N ALA A 11 26.45 22.07 -16.27
CA ALA A 11 25.77 21.56 -15.09
C ALA A 11 24.65 22.54 -14.74
N VAL A 12 23.41 22.21 -15.12
CA VAL A 12 22.24 22.89 -14.59
C VAL A 12 22.04 22.35 -13.17
N ALA A 13 22.74 22.98 -12.22
CA ALA A 13 22.43 22.82 -10.80
C ALA A 13 21.08 23.50 -10.56
N LEU A 14 19.98 22.75 -10.66
CA LEU A 14 18.68 23.19 -10.17
C LEU A 14 18.73 23.16 -8.64
N SER A 15 19.24 24.25 -8.07
CA SER A 15 19.03 24.59 -6.67
C SER A 15 17.54 24.89 -6.49
N LEU A 16 16.76 23.83 -6.24
CA LEU A 16 15.38 23.88 -5.79
C LEU A 16 15.37 24.47 -4.38
N THR A 17 15.34 25.80 -4.30
CA THR A 17 15.03 26.50 -3.06
C THR A 17 13.54 26.26 -2.78
N LEU A 18 13.25 25.33 -1.87
CA LEU A 18 11.93 25.09 -1.30
C LEU A 18 11.48 26.34 -0.52
N ALA A 19 10.92 27.32 -1.23
CA ALA A 19 9.98 28.28 -0.65
C ALA A 19 8.58 27.70 -0.89
N GLY A 20 7.85 27.48 0.19
CA GLY A 20 6.68 26.61 0.24
C GLY A 20 5.51 26.94 -0.69
N CYS A 21 4.63 25.94 -0.75
CA CYS A 21 3.33 25.83 -1.43
C CYS A 21 3.40 25.16 -2.83
N ALA A 22 2.88 23.94 -2.91
CA ALA A 22 2.81 22.99 -4.05
C ALA A 22 4.10 22.19 -4.32
N SER A 23 4.04 20.88 -4.09
CA SER A 23 5.13 19.97 -4.43
C SER A 23 5.23 19.89 -5.97
N PRO A 24 6.43 19.94 -6.59
CA PRO A 24 6.57 19.92 -8.05
C PRO A 24 6.01 18.65 -8.72
N ILE A 25 5.81 17.58 -7.95
CA ILE A 25 5.20 16.33 -8.39
C ILE A 25 3.70 16.50 -8.67
N GLU A 26 2.97 17.19 -7.79
CA GLU A 26 1.53 17.48 -7.91
C GLU A 26 1.26 18.22 -9.22
N SER A 27 2.00 19.32 -9.46
CA SER A 27 1.85 20.17 -10.65
C SER A 27 2.15 19.50 -12.01
N ILE A 28 2.82 18.35 -12.05
CA ILE A 28 3.17 17.64 -13.29
C ILE A 28 2.18 16.51 -13.59
N ILE A 29 1.75 15.78 -12.56
CA ILE A 29 1.02 14.52 -12.73
C ILE A 29 -0.49 14.73 -12.76
N GLU A 30 -1.02 15.61 -11.91
CA GLU A 30 -2.48 15.86 -11.82
C GLU A 30 -3.10 16.27 -13.18
N PRO A 31 -2.51 17.21 -13.95
CA PRO A 31 -3.11 17.63 -15.24
C PRO A 31 -3.07 16.55 -16.33
N GLN A 32 -2.33 15.47 -16.12
CA GLN A 32 -2.15 14.38 -17.09
C GLN A 32 -2.94 13.13 -16.76
N THR A 33 -3.38 12.98 -15.50
CA THR A 33 -3.94 11.73 -14.99
C THR A 33 -5.34 11.87 -14.41
N ASP A 34 -5.88 13.10 -14.35
CA ASP A 34 -7.13 13.43 -13.64
C ASP A 34 -7.13 12.92 -12.18
N ALA A 35 -5.94 12.72 -11.62
CA ALA A 35 -5.75 12.33 -10.22
C ALA A 35 -5.45 13.58 -9.39
N GLU A 36 -5.99 13.63 -8.18
CA GLU A 36 -5.60 14.62 -7.16
C GLU A 36 -4.49 14.02 -6.30
N ILE A 37 -3.36 14.72 -6.18
CA ILE A 37 -2.20 14.24 -5.44
C ILE A 37 -1.94 15.17 -4.27
N THR A 38 -1.92 14.61 -3.07
CA THR A 38 -1.60 15.35 -1.85
C THR A 38 -0.37 14.77 -1.17
N THR A 39 0.57 15.63 -0.80
CA THR A 39 1.73 15.28 0.03
C THR A 39 1.63 15.94 1.41
N ASP A 40 1.90 15.19 2.49
CA ASP A 40 1.80 15.71 3.87
C ASP A 40 3.06 16.46 4.34
N GLY A 41 4.13 16.48 3.52
CA GLY A 41 5.41 17.09 3.85
C GLY A 41 6.30 16.27 4.78
N GLU A 42 5.81 15.15 5.32
CA GLU A 42 6.52 14.23 6.21
C GLU A 42 6.86 12.88 5.53
N GLY A 43 6.49 12.74 4.26
CA GLY A 43 6.77 11.55 3.44
C GLY A 43 5.53 10.70 3.15
N GLY A 44 4.34 11.17 3.54
CA GLY A 44 3.05 10.65 3.12
C GLY A 44 2.65 11.14 1.73
N LEU A 45 2.02 10.24 0.98
CA LEU A 45 1.44 10.46 -0.34
C LEU A 45 0.01 9.95 -0.33
N MET A 46 -0.91 10.78 -0.81
CA MET A 46 -2.28 10.41 -1.13
C MET A 46 -2.55 10.72 -2.60
N VAL A 47 -3.17 9.77 -3.30
CA VAL A 47 -3.62 9.91 -4.68
C VAL A 47 -5.08 9.52 -4.73
N GLU A 48 -5.93 10.43 -5.17
CA GLU A 48 -7.36 10.20 -5.37
C GLU A 48 -7.69 10.25 -6.87
N THR A 49 -8.57 9.37 -7.30
CA THR A 49 -9.13 9.31 -8.65
C THR A 49 -10.63 9.08 -8.57
N ASP A 50 -11.35 9.26 -9.66
CA ASP A 50 -12.78 8.93 -9.75
C ASP A 50 -13.10 7.46 -9.39
N THR A 51 -12.11 6.58 -9.47
CA THR A 51 -12.27 5.12 -9.30
C THR A 51 -11.75 4.58 -7.97
N GLY A 52 -11.12 5.42 -7.14
CA GLY A 52 -10.47 4.96 -5.92
C GLY A 52 -9.37 5.86 -5.40
N SER A 53 -8.71 5.40 -4.34
CA SER A 53 -7.64 6.11 -3.65
C SER A 53 -6.43 5.21 -3.36
N VAL A 54 -5.25 5.81 -3.30
CA VAL A 54 -4.00 5.20 -2.85
C VAL A 54 -3.40 6.10 -1.78
N GLN A 55 -3.04 5.53 -0.65
CA GLN A 55 -2.27 6.16 0.40
C GLN A 55 -1.00 5.35 0.66
N ALA A 56 0.12 6.03 0.89
CA ALA A 56 1.39 5.43 1.28
C ALA A 56 2.20 6.37 2.17
N GLY A 57 2.95 5.82 3.13
CA GLY A 57 3.92 6.58 3.94
C GLY A 57 3.59 6.59 5.44
N SER A 58 3.89 7.72 6.10
CA SER A 58 3.80 7.87 7.57
C SER A 58 2.38 8.07 8.10
N SER A 59 1.48 8.59 7.26
CA SER A 59 0.15 9.07 7.66
C SER A 59 -0.94 8.37 6.86
N VAL A 60 -0.98 7.03 6.89
CA VAL A 60 -1.98 6.24 6.16
C VAL A 60 -3.16 5.90 7.07
N GLU A 61 -4.36 6.23 6.60
CA GLU A 61 -5.61 5.92 7.29
C GLU A 61 -6.31 4.71 6.66
N LEU A 62 -7.07 3.98 7.48
CA LEU A 62 -7.94 2.92 6.96
C LEU A 62 -9.02 3.56 6.08
N PRO A 63 -9.24 3.06 4.84
CA PRO A 63 -10.33 3.55 3.99
C PRO A 63 -11.67 3.53 4.74
N ALA A 64 -12.40 4.65 4.69
CA ALA A 64 -13.62 4.84 5.48
C ALA A 64 -14.74 3.85 5.12
N ASP A 65 -14.68 3.28 3.92
CA ASP A 65 -15.60 2.29 3.37
C ASP A 65 -15.13 0.84 3.58
N PHE A 66 -13.98 0.62 4.22
CA PHE A 66 -13.49 -0.72 4.53
C PHE A 66 -14.54 -1.49 5.35
N PRO A 67 -14.92 -2.72 4.96
CA PRO A 67 -16.09 -3.35 5.54
C PRO A 67 -15.88 -3.74 7.00
N ALA A 68 -16.81 -3.32 7.87
CA ALA A 68 -16.65 -3.37 9.32
C ALA A 68 -16.66 -4.78 9.94
N ASP A 69 -17.10 -5.80 9.20
CA ASP A 69 -17.06 -7.20 9.61
C ASP A 69 -15.69 -7.84 9.42
N HIS A 70 -14.80 -7.19 8.67
CA HIS A 70 -13.43 -7.64 8.46
C HIS A 70 -12.48 -7.17 9.57
N PRO A 71 -11.62 -8.06 10.10
CA PRO A 71 -10.69 -7.71 11.16
C PRO A 71 -9.58 -6.80 10.64
N VAL A 72 -9.27 -5.75 11.40
CA VAL A 72 -8.05 -4.95 11.21
C VAL A 72 -6.95 -5.51 12.10
N PRO A 73 -5.74 -5.81 11.59
CA PRO A 73 -4.64 -6.29 12.41
C PRO A 73 -4.05 -5.19 13.29
N ALA A 74 -3.54 -5.58 14.46
CA ALA A 74 -2.63 -4.78 15.25
C ALA A 74 -1.27 -4.67 14.53
N GLY A 75 -0.96 -3.46 14.08
CA GLY A 75 0.25 -3.10 13.37
C GLY A 75 0.15 -1.66 12.88
N ARG A 76 1.16 -1.19 12.15
CA ARG A 76 1.14 0.13 11.52
C ARG A 76 0.72 -0.02 10.06
N LEU A 77 -0.40 0.60 9.69
CA LEU A 77 -0.81 0.71 8.29
C LEU A 77 0.19 1.64 7.56
N VAL A 78 0.79 1.15 6.47
CA VAL A 78 1.81 1.88 5.70
C VAL A 78 1.43 2.10 4.24
N SER A 79 0.45 1.35 3.76
CA SER A 79 -0.19 1.61 2.47
C SER A 79 -1.62 1.09 2.47
N ALA A 80 -2.50 1.85 1.83
CA ALA A 80 -3.87 1.46 1.58
C ALA A 80 -4.23 1.83 0.14
N TRP A 81 -4.80 0.88 -0.58
CA TRP A 81 -5.48 1.12 -1.85
C TRP A 81 -6.93 0.71 -1.68
N ALA A 82 -7.82 1.55 -2.19
CA ALA A 82 -9.25 1.29 -2.22
C ALA A 82 -9.79 1.62 -3.60
N SER A 83 -10.63 0.75 -4.13
CA SER A 83 -11.51 1.00 -5.27
C SER A 83 -12.89 0.45 -4.96
N GLU A 84 -13.87 0.66 -5.84
CA GLU A 84 -15.23 0.18 -5.64
C GLU A 84 -15.26 -1.32 -5.27
N GLY A 85 -15.59 -1.61 -4.01
CA GLY A 85 -15.70 -2.96 -3.46
C GLY A 85 -14.37 -3.72 -3.32
N SER A 86 -13.20 -3.08 -3.41
CA SER A 86 -11.90 -3.75 -3.28
C SER A 86 -10.90 -2.92 -2.48
N TRP A 87 -10.17 -3.60 -1.59
CA TRP A 87 -9.16 -2.98 -0.74
C TRP A 87 -7.88 -3.83 -0.74
N LEU A 88 -6.75 -3.14 -0.77
CA LEU A 88 -5.43 -3.73 -0.53
C LEU A 88 -4.74 -2.90 0.55
N LEU A 89 -4.51 -3.51 1.70
CA LEU A 89 -3.90 -2.90 2.87
C LEU A 89 -2.55 -3.55 3.15
N VAL A 90 -1.55 -2.74 3.45
CA VAL A 90 -0.21 -3.21 3.83
C VAL A 90 0.11 -2.68 5.21
N PHE A 91 0.38 -3.61 6.12
CA PHE A 91 0.76 -3.33 7.50
C PHE A 91 2.21 -3.76 7.77
N GLU A 92 2.89 -2.98 8.60
CA GLU A 92 4.19 -3.32 9.20
C GLU A 92 4.02 -3.56 10.72
N ASP A 93 5.04 -4.14 11.34
CA ASP A 93 5.08 -4.44 12.79
C ASP A 93 3.94 -5.37 13.23
N VAL A 94 3.47 -6.26 12.34
CA VAL A 94 2.40 -7.23 12.63
C VAL A 94 2.99 -8.54 13.13
N ALA A 95 2.72 -8.87 14.38
CA ALA A 95 3.15 -10.13 14.98
C ALA A 95 2.48 -11.35 14.30
N LEU A 96 3.17 -12.49 14.25
CA LEU A 96 2.61 -13.74 13.72
C LEU A 96 1.30 -14.14 14.40
N SER A 97 1.18 -13.94 15.71
CA SER A 97 -0.05 -14.24 16.45
C SER A 97 -1.26 -13.42 15.95
N GLU A 98 -1.01 -12.23 15.41
CA GLU A 98 -2.05 -11.37 14.86
C GLU A 98 -2.52 -11.85 13.50
N TYR A 99 -1.59 -12.31 12.66
CA TYR A 99 -1.92 -13.06 11.44
C TYR A 99 -2.80 -14.28 11.79
N GLU A 100 -2.38 -15.11 12.75
CA GLU A 100 -3.15 -16.29 13.19
C GLU A 100 -4.55 -15.91 13.72
N ARG A 101 -4.68 -14.78 14.43
CA ARG A 101 -5.98 -14.25 14.88
C ARG A 101 -6.90 -13.91 13.71
N MET A 102 -6.38 -13.27 12.67
CA MET A 102 -7.15 -12.97 11.45
C MET A 102 -7.62 -14.25 10.75
N LEU A 103 -6.74 -15.25 10.64
CA LEU A 103 -7.10 -16.55 10.05
C LEU A 103 -8.20 -17.25 10.85
N ALA A 104 -8.10 -17.23 12.19
CA ALA A 104 -9.12 -17.80 13.06
C ALA A 104 -10.49 -17.12 12.89
N HIS A 105 -10.53 -15.80 12.64
CA HIS A 105 -11.76 -15.09 12.33
C HIS A 105 -12.43 -15.65 11.06
N TYR A 106 -11.69 -15.85 9.97
CA TYR A 106 -12.27 -16.38 8.73
C TYR A 106 -12.66 -17.85 8.85
N THR A 107 -11.83 -18.67 9.48
CA THR A 107 -12.12 -20.10 9.68
C THR A 107 -13.33 -20.32 10.61
N SER A 108 -13.58 -19.43 11.57
CA SER A 108 -14.77 -19.50 12.44
C SER A 108 -16.03 -18.86 11.82
N SER A 109 -15.88 -18.16 10.70
CA SER A 109 -16.95 -17.50 9.97
C SER A 109 -17.45 -18.37 8.81
N ARG A 110 -18.47 -17.91 8.06
CA ARG A 110 -19.01 -18.63 6.89
C ARG A 110 -18.13 -18.53 5.64
N TYR A 111 -16.81 -18.47 5.82
CA TYR A 111 -15.84 -18.45 4.73
C TYR A 111 -15.30 -19.86 4.48
N GLU A 112 -15.10 -20.18 3.22
CA GLU A 112 -14.39 -21.36 2.74
C GLU A 112 -12.90 -21.02 2.58
N GLU A 113 -12.01 -21.84 3.14
CA GLU A 113 -10.58 -21.73 2.89
C GLU A 113 -10.24 -22.36 1.54
N ILE A 114 -9.78 -21.55 0.59
CA ILE A 114 -9.41 -21.99 -0.76
C ILE A 114 -7.96 -22.45 -0.81
N LEU A 115 -7.09 -21.74 -0.09
CA LEU A 115 -5.66 -21.98 -0.09
C LEU A 115 -5.07 -21.61 1.26
N ARG A 116 -4.12 -22.42 1.73
CA ARG A 116 -3.21 -22.06 2.81
C ARG A 116 -1.82 -22.58 2.49
N THR A 117 -0.84 -21.69 2.54
CA THR A 117 0.57 -22.03 2.34
C THR A 117 1.40 -21.45 3.47
N ALA A 118 2.34 -22.24 3.96
CA ALA A 118 3.39 -21.77 4.86
C ALA A 118 4.73 -22.25 4.29
N SER A 119 5.68 -21.33 4.20
CA SER A 119 7.03 -21.60 3.73
C SER A 119 7.99 -21.26 4.86
N SER A 120 8.81 -22.23 5.25
CA SER A 120 9.87 -22.05 6.27
C SER A 120 11.22 -21.68 5.63
N ASN A 121 11.18 -20.95 4.51
CA ASN A 121 12.38 -20.48 3.81
C ASN A 121 12.76 -19.07 4.29
N ILE A 122 13.60 -18.33 3.54
CA ILE A 122 14.03 -16.99 3.91
C ILE A 122 12.79 -16.09 4.12
N ASN A 123 12.61 -15.61 5.35
CA ASN A 123 11.55 -14.73 5.86
C ASN A 123 10.18 -15.35 6.20
N ASP A 124 10.08 -16.67 6.38
CA ASP A 124 8.86 -17.35 6.88
C ASP A 124 7.54 -16.79 6.29
N HIS A 125 7.34 -17.01 4.99
CA HIS A 125 6.15 -16.52 4.30
C HIS A 125 4.94 -17.42 4.55
N GLN A 126 3.81 -16.82 4.96
CA GLN A 126 2.54 -17.50 5.18
C GLN A 126 1.43 -16.78 4.43
N MET A 127 0.53 -17.53 3.80
CA MET A 127 -0.60 -16.95 3.07
C MET A 127 -1.82 -17.84 3.21
N ALA A 128 -2.99 -17.22 3.32
CA ALA A 128 -4.27 -17.89 3.22
C ALA A 128 -5.24 -17.10 2.34
N VAL A 129 -6.05 -17.82 1.58
CA VAL A 129 -7.11 -17.27 0.74
C VAL A 129 -8.44 -17.86 1.20
N TYR A 130 -9.41 -16.99 1.42
CA TYR A 130 -10.75 -17.33 1.86
C TYR A 130 -11.79 -16.77 0.91
N GLU A 131 -12.92 -17.45 0.80
CA GLU A 131 -14.03 -17.03 -0.03
C GLU A 131 -15.37 -17.18 0.70
N SER A 132 -16.30 -16.27 0.42
CA SER A 132 -17.70 -16.39 0.78
C SER A 132 -18.58 -16.10 -0.43
N THR A 133 -19.89 -16.00 -0.21
CA THR A 133 -20.84 -15.54 -1.24
C THR A 133 -20.69 -14.07 -1.60
N HIS A 134 -20.02 -13.27 -0.75
CA HIS A 134 -19.91 -11.82 -0.93
C HIS A 134 -18.47 -11.35 -1.10
N TRP A 135 -17.50 -12.15 -0.66
CA TRP A 135 -16.13 -11.68 -0.49
C TRP A 135 -15.10 -12.72 -0.96
N ASN A 136 -14.02 -12.24 -1.57
CA ASN A 136 -12.73 -12.92 -1.69
C ASN A 136 -11.74 -12.20 -0.77
N VAL A 137 -10.97 -12.97 -0.01
CA VAL A 137 -10.03 -12.44 0.98
C VAL A 137 -8.69 -13.15 0.83
N SER A 138 -7.60 -12.38 0.79
CA SER A 138 -6.24 -12.92 0.90
C SER A 138 -5.51 -12.24 2.05
N VAL A 139 -4.92 -13.05 2.93
CA VAL A 139 -4.06 -12.57 4.02
C VAL A 139 -2.69 -13.23 3.86
N SER A 140 -1.66 -12.41 3.70
CA SER A 140 -0.29 -12.83 3.50
C SER A 140 0.61 -12.15 4.51
N TRP A 141 1.48 -12.91 5.16
CA TRP A 141 2.38 -12.46 6.20
C TRP A 141 3.81 -12.94 5.90
N GLU A 142 4.79 -12.11 6.20
CA GLU A 142 6.20 -12.42 6.05
C GLU A 142 6.99 -11.84 7.24
N ASP A 143 7.93 -12.61 7.78
CA ASP A 143 8.83 -12.19 8.86
C ASP A 143 9.95 -11.28 8.35
N VAL A 144 9.56 -10.11 7.85
CA VAL A 144 10.47 -9.03 7.48
C VAL A 144 10.20 -7.81 8.35
N ARG A 145 11.28 -7.24 8.91
CA ARG A 145 11.25 -5.97 9.65
C ARG A 145 10.16 -5.90 10.74
N GLY A 146 9.99 -6.97 11.52
CA GLY A 146 8.98 -7.03 12.59
C GLY A 146 7.62 -7.57 12.16
N GLY A 147 7.51 -8.03 10.90
CA GLY A 147 6.32 -8.66 10.34
C GLY A 147 5.60 -7.71 9.39
N ASN A 148 5.53 -8.10 8.11
CA ASN A 148 4.76 -7.40 7.09
C ASN A 148 3.51 -8.22 6.77
N LEU A 149 2.34 -7.58 6.74
CA LEU A 149 1.08 -8.21 6.40
C LEU A 149 0.45 -7.50 5.21
N ASN A 150 0.21 -8.24 4.13
CA ASN A 150 -0.56 -7.82 2.97
C ASN A 150 -1.96 -8.41 3.07
N TYR A 151 -2.97 -7.54 2.99
CA TYR A 151 -4.35 -7.89 3.23
C TYR A 151 -5.23 -7.38 2.10
N ASN A 152 -5.82 -8.31 1.34
CA ASN A 152 -6.74 -8.02 0.27
C ASN A 152 -8.15 -8.47 0.63
N VAL A 153 -9.13 -7.59 0.38
CA VAL A 153 -10.57 -7.86 0.50
C VAL A 153 -11.23 -7.36 -0.77
N ALA A 154 -11.99 -8.20 -1.45
CA ALA A 154 -12.70 -7.83 -2.68
C ALA A 154 -14.11 -8.42 -2.71
N ALA A 155 -15.08 -7.60 -3.09
CA ALA A 155 -16.47 -8.01 -3.32
C ALA A 155 -16.54 -8.99 -4.50
N ARG A 156 -17.51 -9.90 -4.46
CA ARG A 156 -17.79 -10.90 -5.52
C ARG A 156 -19.09 -10.64 -6.24
#